data_AF-A0A2P2IQ66-F1
#
_entry.id   AF-A0A2P2IQ66-F1
#
_cell.length_a   1.000
_cell.length_b   1.000
_cell.length_c   1.000
_cell.angle_alpha   90.00
_cell.angle_beta   90.00
_cell.angle_gamma   90.00
#
_symmetry.space_group_name_H-M   'P 1'
#
loop_
_entity.id
_entity.type
_entity.pdbx_description
1 polymer ?
#
loop_
_entity_poly.entity_id
_entity_poly.type
_entity_poly.pdbx_seq_one_letter_code
_entity_poly.pdbx_strand_id
1 'polypeptide(L)' 'MLIKERRSSEFFSQDLWEAGPKEKLLRLLKIASTCTGELLSLRPSMKQILDKLKQMKP' A
#
# COMPACT_ATOMS: atom_id res chain seq x y z
N MET A 1 -3.31 11.10 -6.05
CA MET A 1 -3.22 9.66 -5.63
C MET A 1 -3.81 9.59 -4.25
N LEU A 2 -4.85 8.78 -4.06
CA LEU A 2 -5.78 8.81 -2.91
C LEU A 2 -5.10 8.88 -1.53
N ILE A 3 -3.91 8.28 -1.37
CA ILE A 3 -3.09 8.35 -0.15
C ILE A 3 -2.73 9.80 0.23
N LYS A 4 -2.44 10.67 -0.74
CA LYS A 4 -2.09 12.08 -0.52
C LYS A 4 -3.30 12.95 -0.21
N GLU A 5 -4.51 12.47 -0.52
CA GLU A 5 -5.76 13.24 -0.43
C GLU A 5 -6.56 12.93 0.85
N ARG A 6 -6.00 12.16 1.80
CA ARG A 6 -6.69 11.66 3.02
C ARG A 6 -7.96 10.82 2.74
N ARG A 7 -8.20 10.44 1.48
CA ARG A 7 -9.33 9.62 1.02
C ARG A 7 -8.95 8.15 0.86
N SER A 8 -7.95 7.69 1.60
CA SER A 8 -7.43 6.33 1.52
C SER A 8 -8.48 5.26 1.83
N SER A 9 -9.51 5.58 2.63
CA SER A 9 -10.63 4.70 2.94
C SER A 9 -11.44 4.30 1.70
N GLU A 10 -11.56 5.19 0.72
CA GLU A 10 -12.33 4.96 -0.50
C GLU A 10 -11.63 4.00 -1.48
N PHE A 11 -10.35 3.72 -1.26
CA PHE A 11 -9.61 2.75 -2.06
C PHE A 11 -9.96 1.31 -1.70
N PHE A 12 -10.28 1.05 -0.43
CA PHE A 12 -10.54 -0.30 0.06
C PHE A 12 -12.00 -0.67 -0.15
N SER A 13 -12.28 -1.97 -0.27
CA SER A 13 -13.66 -2.43 -0.11
C SER A 13 -14.14 -2.09 1.30
N GLN A 14 -15.43 -1.74 1.41
CA GLN A 14 -16.02 -1.29 2.67
C GLN A 14 -15.78 -2.30 3.80
N ASP A 15 -16.09 -3.58 3.56
CA ASP A 15 -15.91 -4.65 4.56
C ASP A 15 -14.46 -4.77 5.05
N LEU A 16 -13.49 -4.62 4.15
CA LEU A 16 -12.06 -4.68 4.51
C LEU A 16 -11.64 -3.46 5.33
N TRP A 17 -12.13 -2.27 4.99
CA TRP A 17 -11.79 -1.04 5.70
C TRP A 17 -12.41 -0.97 7.10
N GLU A 18 -13.64 -1.43 7.24
CA GLU A 18 -14.38 -1.40 8.49
C GLU A 18 -13.88 -2.46 9.48
N ALA A 19 -13.61 -3.69 9.03
CA ALA A 19 -13.18 -4.79 9.88
C ALA A 19 -11.65 -4.93 10.02
N GLY A 20 -10.88 -4.38 9.08
CA GLY A 20 -9.45 -4.62 8.96
C GLY A 20 -8.55 -3.68 9.78
N PRO A 21 -7.27 -4.07 9.99
CA PRO A 21 -6.28 -3.23 10.68
C PRO A 21 -5.86 -2.05 9.79
N LYS A 22 -6.48 -0.87 10.03
CA LYS A 22 -6.35 0.34 9.19
C LYS A 22 -4.89 0.74 8.92
N GLU A 23 -4.03 0.76 9.92
CA GLU A 23 -2.62 1.13 9.78
C GLU A 23 -1.89 0.18 8.82
N LYS A 24 -2.17 -1.12 8.91
CA LYS A 24 -1.55 -2.14 8.05
C LYS A 24 -2.06 -2.04 6.62
N LEU A 25 -3.35 -1.77 6.44
CA LEU A 25 -3.95 -1.52 5.13
C LEU A 25 -3.33 -0.30 4.47
N LEU A 26 -3.22 0.82 5.19
CA LEU A 26 -2.59 2.04 4.68
C LEU A 26 -1.11 1.83 4.33
N ARG A 27 -0.37 1.09 5.17
CA ARG A 27 1.04 0.75 4.89
C ARG A 27 1.17 -0.15 3.66
N LEU A 28 0.27 -1.11 3.48
CA LEU A 28 0.24 -1.96 2.29
C LEU A 28 -0.05 -1.13 1.03
N LEU A 29 -1.04 -0.25 1.09
CA LEU A 29 -1.42 0.64 0.00
C LEU A 29 -0.27 1.58 -0.38
N LYS A 30 0.49 2.09 0.60
CA LYS A 30 1.70 2.87 0.35
C LYS A 30 2.76 2.07 -0.40
N ILE A 31 2.95 0.79 -0.09
CA ILE A 31 3.88 -0.08 -0.83
C ILE A 31 3.35 -0.33 -2.24
N ALA A 32 2.09 -0.73 -2.39
CA ALA A 32 1.46 -0.99 -3.68
C ALA A 32 1.55 0.21 -4.62
N SER A 33 1.34 1.43 -4.09
CA SER A 33 1.49 2.68 -4.82
C SER A 33 2.86 2.80 -5.52
N THR A 34 3.95 2.41 -4.85
CA THR A 34 5.30 2.48 -5.45
C THR A 34 5.49 1.53 -6.62
N CYS A 35 4.72 0.44 -6.68
CA CYS A 35 4.73 -0.51 -7.80
C CYS A 35 4.04 0.04 -9.06
N THR A 36 3.27 1.12 -8.93
CA THR A 36 2.40 1.65 -9.98
C THR A 36 2.88 2.97 -10.59
N GLY A 37 4.12 3.39 -10.31
CA GLY A 37 4.69 4.61 -10.88
C GLY A 37 4.75 4.57 -12.41
N GLU A 38 4.55 5.71 -13.08
CA GLU A 38 4.55 5.79 -14.55
C GLU A 38 5.84 5.25 -15.17
N LEU A 39 6.98 5.65 -14.58
CA LEU A 39 8.30 5.17 -15.00
C LEU A 39 8.62 3.80 -14.41
N LEU A 40 8.88 2.82 -15.28
CA LEU A 40 9.28 1.46 -14.88
C LEU A 40 10.54 1.45 -14.00
N SER A 41 11.51 2.32 -14.29
CA SER A 41 12.77 2.42 -13.55
C SER A 41 12.60 2.89 -12.09
N LEU A 42 11.48 3.56 -11.77
CA LEU A 42 11.16 3.99 -10.41
C LEU A 42 10.40 2.93 -9.62
N ARG A 43 9.91 1.88 -10.28
CA ARG A 43 9.19 0.80 -9.61
C ARG A 43 10.19 -0.10 -8.88
N PRO A 44 9.90 -0.48 -7.63
CA PRO A 44 10.76 -1.39 -6.89
C PRO A 44 10.77 -2.79 -7.52
N SER A 45 11.89 -3.47 -7.37
CA SER A 45 12.00 -4.90 -7.68
C SER A 45 11.17 -5.75 -6.69
N MET A 46 10.82 -6.97 -7.10
CA MET A 46 10.12 -7.91 -6.22
C MET A 46 10.91 -8.23 -4.94
N LYS A 47 12.24 -8.20 -4.98
CA LYS A 47 13.09 -8.35 -3.80
C LYS A 47 12.88 -7.20 -2.80
N GLN A 48 12.91 -5.95 -3.28
CA GLN A 48 12.66 -4.77 -2.43
C GLN A 48 11.23 -4.75 -1.88
N ILE A 49 10.25 -5.24 -2.64
CA ILE A 49 8.87 -5.41 -2.16
C ILE A 49 8.80 -6.46 -1.05
N LEU A 50 9.40 -7.63 -1.25
CA LEU A 50 9.43 -8.69 -0.26
C LEU A 50 10.06 -8.22 1.06
N ASP A 51 11.17 -7.48 1.01
CA ASP A 51 11.84 -6.95 2.20
C ASP A 51 10.94 -5.96 2.95
N LYS A 52 10.24 -5.07 2.25
CA LYS A 52 9.26 -4.14 2.86
C LYS A 52 8.08 -4.88 3.49
N LEU A 53 7.55 -5.92 2.83
CA LEU A 53 6.44 -6.72 3.35
C LEU A 53 6.85 -7.52 4.61
N LYS A 54 8.08 -8.03 4.67
CA LYS A 54 8.60 -8.71 5.87
C LYS A 54 8.64 -7.77 7.08
N GLN A 55 8.91 -6.48 6.89
CA GLN A 55 8.88 -5.45 7.94
C GLN A 55 7.46 -5.06 8.40
N MET A 56 6.40 -5.61 7.78
CA MET A 56 5.00 -5.42 8.18
C MET A 56 4.46 -6.56 9.06
N LYS A 57 5.28 -7.57 9.39
CA LYS A 57 4.93 -8.57 10.40
C LYS A 57 4.69 -7.87 11.75
N PRO A 58 3.85 -8.46 12.63
CA PRO A 58 3.66 -7.96 14.00
C PRO A 58 5.00 -7.74 14.70
#